data_AF-A0A257WPA7-F1
#
_entry.id   AF-A0A257WPA7-F1
#
_cell.length_a   1.000
_cell.length_b   1.000
_cell.length_c   1.000
_cell.angle_alpha   90.00
_cell.angle_beta   90.00
_cell.angle_gamma   90.00
#
_symmetry.space_group_name_H-M   'P 1'
#
loop_
_entity.id
_entity.type
_entity.pdbx_description
1 polymer ?
#
loop_
_entity_poly.entity_id
_entity_poly.type
_entity_poly.pdbx_seq_one_letter_code
_entity_poly.pdbx_strand_id
1 'polypeptide(L)'
;QRLALTVYAADGDTLYGPNEHRSQKFVFTLVSIEELQSLLYAKELNLRRRFEQIHTELKDLQQDLNLHRQRGEALATVTGEERRQAEAAITACAERSLLNVRKNAAEMLSIEVAFGEIRDELVNNAAQTPQNMARLESKILAPLKVVNSEGFPAVDVSLGLFSLANQKGQNPVAAIVRSEEDVARLIKSLEQVLLDIRELETFQELLELYKTIIDLQNEVMEDTKTQRKEKALRALEE
;
A
#
# COMPACT_ATOMS: atom_id res chain seq x y z
N GLN A 1 -20.40 -4.74 19.51
CA GLN A 1 -20.08 -5.10 20.93
C GLN A 1 -18.56 -5.14 21.10
N ARG A 2 -18.00 -5.03 22.31
CA ARG A 2 -16.54 -5.08 22.53
C ARG A 2 -16.15 -6.21 23.49
N LEU A 3 -15.16 -7.01 23.11
CA LEU A 3 -14.59 -8.08 23.91
C LEU A 3 -13.19 -7.65 24.38
N ALA A 4 -12.89 -7.77 25.67
CA ALA A 4 -11.56 -7.52 26.19
C ALA A 4 -10.91 -8.82 26.68
N LEU A 5 -9.73 -9.13 26.15
CA LEU A 5 -8.92 -10.28 26.53
C LEU A 5 -7.71 -9.80 27.33
N THR A 6 -7.43 -10.48 28.43
CA THR A 6 -6.18 -10.32 29.19
C THR A 6 -5.68 -11.72 29.52
N VAL A 7 -4.41 -11.97 29.24
CA VAL A 7 -3.75 -13.21 29.64
C VAL A 7 -3.17 -13.02 31.03
N TYR A 8 -3.49 -13.93 31.92
CA TYR A 8 -2.97 -13.98 33.27
C TYR A 8 -2.03 -15.17 33.37
N ALA A 9 -0.84 -14.93 33.92
CA ALA A 9 0.12 -15.97 34.23
C ALA A 9 0.54 -15.84 35.69
N ALA A 10 0.63 -16.97 36.38
CA ALA A 10 1.20 -17.08 37.71
C ALA A 10 2.27 -18.17 37.67
N ASP A 11 3.42 -17.92 38.28
CA ASP A 11 4.44 -18.95 38.44
C ASP A 11 4.14 -19.86 39.65
N GLY A 12 4.91 -20.93 39.79
CA GLY A 12 4.81 -21.89 40.89
C GLY A 12 5.74 -21.60 42.06
N ASP A 13 6.14 -20.34 42.29
CA ASP A 13 7.05 -20.03 43.40
C ASP A 13 6.35 -20.24 44.76
N THR A 14 6.91 -21.15 45.55
CA THR A 14 6.42 -21.54 46.88
C THR A 14 7.27 -20.98 48.01
N LEU A 15 8.38 -20.29 47.71
CA LEU A 15 9.30 -19.72 48.70
C LEU A 15 8.89 -18.30 49.11
N TYR A 16 8.48 -17.46 48.16
CA TYR A 16 8.07 -16.06 48.41
C TYR A 16 6.59 -15.77 48.08
N GLY A 17 5.90 -16.74 47.47
CA GLY A 17 4.55 -16.62 46.92
C GLY A 17 4.57 -16.49 45.39
N PRO A 18 3.47 -16.86 44.71
CA PRO A 18 3.44 -16.89 43.25
C PRO A 18 3.54 -15.48 42.66
N ASN A 19 4.45 -15.30 41.71
CA ASN A 19 4.54 -14.05 40.96
C ASN A 19 3.46 -14.02 39.90
N GLU A 20 2.53 -13.07 40.04
CA GLU A 20 1.42 -12.90 39.13
C GLU A 20 1.72 -11.77 38.13
N HIS A 21 1.56 -12.04 36.84
CA HIS A 21 1.63 -11.02 35.80
C HIS A 21 0.40 -11.07 34.90
N ARG A 22 -0.04 -9.88 34.49
CA ARG A 22 -1.13 -9.71 33.52
C ARG A 22 -0.56 -9.09 32.26
N SER A 23 -0.97 -9.62 31.10
CA SER A 23 -0.66 -8.99 29.82
C SER A 23 -1.37 -7.65 29.69
N GLN A 24 -0.99 -6.88 28.66
CA GLN A 24 -1.80 -5.77 28.21
C GLN A 24 -3.22 -6.25 27.84
N LYS A 25 -4.18 -5.32 27.92
CA LYS A 25 -5.58 -5.57 27.57
C LYS A 25 -5.75 -5.49 26.05
N PHE A 26 -6.15 -6.59 25.43
CA PHE A 26 -6.48 -6.64 24.01
C PHE A 26 -7.98 -6.39 23.87
N VAL A 27 -8.36 -5.35 23.12
CA VAL A 27 -9.78 -5.00 22.91
C VAL A 27 -10.16 -5.33 21.47
N PHE A 28 -11.12 -6.23 21.32
CA PHE A 28 -11.69 -6.64 20.06
C PHE A 28 -13.09 -6.04 19.89
N THR A 29 -13.43 -5.68 18.65
CA THR A 29 -14.80 -5.27 18.30
C THR A 29 -15.45 -6.44 17.58
N LEU A 30 -16.57 -6.91 18.13
CA LEU A 30 -17.40 -7.92 17.48
C LEU A 30 -18.26 -7.23 16.43
N VAL A 31 -18.04 -7.62 15.18
CA VAL A 31 -18.70 -7.13 13.97
C VAL A 31 -19.29 -8.30 13.20
N SER A 32 -20.27 -8.05 12.34
CA SER A 32 -20.75 -9.07 11.40
C SER A 32 -19.68 -9.37 10.34
N ILE A 33 -19.81 -10.50 9.62
CA ILE A 33 -18.90 -10.84 8.51
C ILE A 33 -18.95 -9.76 7.42
N GLU A 34 -20.14 -9.23 7.14
CA GLU A 34 -20.33 -8.18 6.13
C GLU A 34 -19.66 -6.86 6.54
N GLU A 35 -19.79 -6.49 7.82
CA GLU A 35 -19.12 -5.30 8.38
C GLU A 35 -17.59 -5.48 8.35
N LEU A 36 -17.09 -6.67 8.70
CA LEU A 36 -15.66 -6.98 8.62
C LEU A 36 -15.15 -6.83 7.18
N GLN A 37 -15.87 -7.39 6.21
CA GLN A 37 -15.50 -7.28 4.80
C GLN A 37 -15.44 -5.81 4.35
N SER A 38 -16.45 -5.00 4.67
CA SER A 38 -16.43 -3.56 4.36
C SER A 38 -15.26 -2.83 5.00
N LEU A 39 -14.92 -3.13 6.26
CA LEU A 39 -13.75 -2.54 6.92
C LEU A 39 -12.43 -2.95 6.24
N LEU A 40 -12.31 -4.21 5.85
CA LEU A 40 -11.13 -4.72 5.14
C LEU A 40 -10.99 -4.11 3.75
N TYR A 41 -12.09 -3.92 3.02
CA TYR A 41 -12.07 -3.22 1.74
C TYR A 41 -11.67 -1.76 1.88
N ALA A 42 -12.16 -1.06 2.90
CA ALA A 42 -11.72 0.30 3.19
C ALA A 42 -10.21 0.37 3.52
N LYS A 43 -9.68 -0.61 4.26
CA LYS A 43 -8.23 -0.74 4.50
C LYS A 43 -7.48 -0.95 3.18
N GLU A 44 -7.94 -1.87 2.34
CA GLU A 44 -7.35 -2.17 1.04
C GLU A 44 -7.32 -0.95 0.11
N LEU A 45 -8.41 -0.17 0.05
CA LEU A 45 -8.47 1.07 -0.73
C LEU A 45 -7.40 2.08 -0.30
N ASN A 46 -7.19 2.22 1.01
CA ASN A 46 -6.14 3.08 1.53
C ASN A 46 -4.73 2.58 1.20
N LEU A 47 -4.51 1.26 1.23
CA LEU A 47 -3.24 0.65 0.82
C LEU A 47 -2.97 0.89 -0.67
N ARG A 48 -4.00 0.77 -1.50
CA ARG A 48 -3.88 1.08 -2.92
C ARG A 48 -3.50 2.53 -3.17
N ARG A 49 -4.14 3.50 -2.50
CA ARG A 49 -3.77 4.92 -2.67
C ARG A 49 -2.30 5.17 -2.36
N ARG A 50 -1.78 4.52 -1.30
CA ARG A 50 -0.35 4.57 -0.96
C ARG A 50 0.52 3.90 -2.04
N PHE A 51 0.07 2.76 -2.57
CA PHE A 51 0.75 2.10 -3.69
C PHE A 51 0.79 3.03 -4.91
N GLU A 52 -0.33 3.58 -5.36
CA GLU A 52 -0.40 4.51 -6.50
C GLU A 52 0.51 5.73 -6.31
N GLN A 53 0.66 6.21 -5.07
CA GLN A 53 1.63 7.25 -4.72
C GLN A 53 3.07 6.78 -4.97
N ILE A 54 3.49 5.63 -4.41
CA ILE A 54 4.84 5.08 -4.61
C ILE A 54 5.14 4.88 -6.11
N HIS A 55 4.15 4.37 -6.86
CA HIS A 55 4.27 4.18 -8.30
C HIS A 55 4.47 5.51 -9.04
N THR A 56 3.76 6.58 -8.63
CA THR A 56 3.97 7.93 -9.17
C THR A 56 5.37 8.44 -8.84
N GLU A 57 5.82 8.29 -7.59
CA GLU A 57 7.17 8.68 -7.16
C GLU A 57 8.27 7.97 -7.96
N LEU A 58 8.07 6.71 -8.35
CA LEU A 58 9.01 5.97 -9.20
C LEU A 58 8.98 6.45 -10.66
N LYS A 59 7.82 6.84 -11.20
CA LYS A 59 7.73 7.47 -12.52
C LYS A 59 8.45 8.82 -12.56
N ASP A 60 8.30 9.62 -11.51
CA ASP A 60 9.02 10.88 -11.38
C ASP A 60 10.53 10.65 -11.31
N LEU A 61 10.97 9.63 -10.57
CA LEU A 61 12.37 9.21 -10.54
C LEU A 61 12.89 8.77 -11.91
N GLN A 62 12.10 8.02 -12.69
CA GLN A 62 12.47 7.63 -14.05
C GLN A 62 12.66 8.87 -14.95
N GLN A 63 11.76 9.85 -14.86
CA GLN A 63 11.87 11.10 -15.62
C GLN A 63 13.11 11.91 -15.20
N ASP A 64 13.38 11.97 -13.90
CA ASP A 64 14.57 12.64 -13.36
C ASP A 64 15.86 11.97 -13.88
N LEU A 65 15.93 10.64 -13.86
CA LEU A 65 17.07 9.90 -14.43
C LEU A 65 17.27 10.20 -15.92
N ASN A 66 16.20 10.27 -16.72
CA ASN A 66 16.30 10.58 -18.14
C ASN A 66 16.80 12.01 -18.39
N LEU A 67 16.32 12.99 -17.60
CA LEU A 67 16.83 14.36 -17.64
C LEU A 67 18.34 14.40 -17.34
N HIS A 68 18.77 13.68 -16.32
CA HIS A 68 20.18 13.63 -15.92
C HIS A 68 21.06 12.80 -16.88
N ARG A 69 20.48 11.83 -17.61
CA ARG A 69 21.14 11.15 -18.74
C ARG A 69 21.50 12.15 -19.84
N GLN A 70 20.54 12.97 -20.27
CA GLN A 70 20.76 13.99 -21.29
C GLN A 70 21.82 15.01 -20.86
N ARG A 71 21.81 15.41 -19.58
CA ARG A 71 22.87 16.25 -19.00
C ARG A 71 24.23 15.56 -19.00
N GLY A 72 24.27 14.26 -18.70
CA GLY A 72 25.48 13.45 -18.75
C GLY A 72 26.07 13.33 -20.15
N GLU A 73 25.24 13.21 -21.18
CA GLU A 73 25.67 13.21 -22.59
C GLU A 73 26.25 14.58 -23.01
N ALA A 74 25.63 15.67 -22.54
CA ALA A 74 26.10 17.03 -22.80
C ALA A 74 27.43 17.37 -22.11
N LEU A 75 27.86 16.64 -21.07
CA LEU A 75 29.15 16.88 -20.40
C LEU A 75 30.36 16.83 -21.34
N ALA A 76 30.24 16.13 -22.47
CA ALA A 76 31.29 16.07 -23.48
C ALA A 76 31.48 17.40 -24.24
N THR A 77 30.45 18.26 -24.29
CA THR A 77 30.45 19.50 -25.07
C THR A 77 30.60 20.76 -24.21
N VAL A 78 30.22 20.71 -22.93
CA VAL A 78 30.39 21.84 -21.98
C VAL A 78 31.74 21.80 -21.26
N THR A 79 32.29 22.99 -21.00
CA THR A 79 33.59 23.17 -20.33
C THR A 79 33.50 24.21 -19.21
N GLY A 80 34.49 24.23 -18.31
CA GLY A 80 34.58 25.25 -17.27
C GLY A 80 33.55 25.09 -16.16
N GLU A 81 32.82 26.17 -15.88
CA GLU A 81 31.86 26.25 -14.77
C GLU A 81 30.56 25.47 -15.04
N GLU A 82 30.07 25.49 -16.28
CA GLU A 82 28.86 24.76 -16.69
C GLU A 82 29.03 23.24 -16.48
N ARG A 83 30.24 22.72 -16.75
CA ARG A 83 30.57 21.32 -16.52
C ARG A 83 30.53 20.97 -15.03
N ARG A 84 31.11 21.80 -14.16
CA ARG A 84 31.10 21.58 -12.70
C ARG A 84 29.68 21.60 -12.15
N GLN A 85 28.83 22.50 -12.63
CA GLN A 85 27.43 22.55 -12.24
C GLN A 85 26.65 21.30 -12.68
N ALA A 86 26.89 20.81 -13.90
CA ALA A 86 26.29 19.58 -14.39
C ALA A 86 26.74 18.34 -13.60
N GLU A 87 28.03 18.20 -13.30
CA GLU A 87 28.59 17.11 -12.48
C GLU A 87 28.03 17.13 -11.05
N ALA A 88 27.91 18.31 -10.43
CA ALA A 88 27.30 18.47 -9.12
C ALA A 88 25.82 18.08 -9.13
N ALA A 89 25.06 18.50 -10.16
CA ALA A 89 23.66 18.15 -10.31
C ALA A 89 23.43 16.64 -10.52
N ILE A 90 24.31 15.99 -11.30
CA ILE A 90 24.26 14.53 -11.53
C ILE A 90 24.58 13.77 -10.24
N THR A 91 25.56 14.24 -9.47
CA THR A 91 25.91 13.65 -8.17
C THR A 91 24.74 13.73 -7.18
N ALA A 92 24.13 14.92 -7.06
CA ALA A 92 22.97 15.13 -6.21
C ALA A 92 21.75 14.29 -6.64
N CYS A 93 21.54 14.11 -7.94
CA CYS A 93 20.51 13.22 -8.48
C CYS A 93 20.73 11.77 -8.06
N ALA A 94 21.96 11.25 -8.16
CA ALA A 94 22.27 9.87 -7.77
C ALA A 94 21.98 9.62 -6.29
N GLU A 95 22.41 10.51 -5.40
CA GLU A 95 22.18 10.40 -3.96
C GLU A 95 20.70 10.49 -3.61
N ARG A 96 19.99 11.47 -4.17
CA ARG A 96 18.55 11.64 -3.97
C ARG A 96 17.76 10.43 -4.48
N SER A 97 18.10 9.92 -5.66
CA SER A 97 17.43 8.76 -6.26
C SER A 97 17.60 7.52 -5.39
N LEU A 98 18.81 7.28 -4.87
CA LEU A 98 19.09 6.16 -3.97
C LEU A 98 18.25 6.24 -2.68
N LEU A 99 18.20 7.43 -2.05
CA LEU A 99 17.40 7.64 -0.84
C LEU A 99 15.90 7.43 -1.10
N ASN A 100 15.40 7.96 -2.21
CA ASN A 100 14.00 7.81 -2.61
C ASN A 100 13.64 6.34 -2.85
N VAL A 101 14.48 5.57 -3.55
CA VAL A 101 14.22 4.14 -3.79
C VAL A 101 14.21 3.35 -2.49
N ARG A 102 15.12 3.63 -1.56
CA ARG A 102 15.14 2.94 -0.25
C ARG A 102 13.92 3.26 0.59
N LYS A 103 13.48 4.52 0.60
CA LYS A 103 12.23 4.94 1.23
C LYS A 103 11.05 4.17 0.61
N ASN A 104 10.95 4.16 -0.72
CA ASN A 104 9.86 3.52 -1.44
C ASN A 104 9.86 2.00 -1.23
N ALA A 105 11.04 1.36 -1.11
CA ALA A 105 11.16 -0.06 -0.78
C ALA A 105 10.60 -0.36 0.62
N ALA A 106 10.92 0.47 1.62
CA ALA A 106 10.42 0.29 2.99
C ALA A 106 8.90 0.51 3.07
N GLU A 107 8.38 1.51 2.36
CA GLU A 107 6.94 1.75 2.27
C GLU A 107 6.23 0.60 1.53
N MET A 108 6.84 0.06 0.47
CA MET A 108 6.28 -1.07 -0.26
C MET A 108 6.25 -2.36 0.56
N LEU A 109 7.28 -2.59 1.37
CA LEU A 109 7.30 -3.70 2.33
C LEU A 109 6.18 -3.56 3.37
N SER A 110 5.93 -2.34 3.86
CA SER A 110 4.81 -2.07 4.77
C SER A 110 3.46 -2.37 4.11
N ILE A 111 3.30 -2.04 2.83
CA ILE A 111 2.09 -2.37 2.06
C ILE A 111 1.93 -3.89 1.89
N GLU A 112 2.99 -4.62 1.56
CA GLU A 112 2.96 -6.10 1.46
C GLU A 112 2.49 -6.72 2.78
N VAL A 113 3.08 -6.29 3.90
CA VAL A 113 2.72 -6.78 5.24
C VAL A 113 1.25 -6.49 5.54
N ALA A 114 0.77 -5.27 5.27
CA ALA A 114 -0.62 -4.90 5.52
C ALA A 114 -1.63 -5.70 4.66
N PHE A 115 -1.29 -6.03 3.40
CA PHE A 115 -2.11 -6.96 2.61
C PHE A 115 -2.10 -8.38 3.19
N GLY A 116 -0.97 -8.81 3.77
CA GLY A 116 -0.85 -10.08 4.49
C GLY A 116 -1.76 -10.10 5.72
N GLU A 117 -1.81 -9.01 6.47
CA GLU A 117 -2.73 -8.83 7.60
C GLU A 117 -4.19 -8.90 7.18
N ILE A 118 -4.57 -8.29 6.04
CA ILE A 118 -5.94 -8.41 5.50
C ILE A 118 -6.29 -9.88 5.21
N ARG A 119 -5.38 -10.62 4.58
CA ARG A 119 -5.57 -12.06 4.34
C ARG A 119 -5.74 -12.81 5.65
N ASP A 120 -4.88 -12.54 6.63
CA ASP A 120 -4.92 -13.23 7.93
C ASP A 120 -6.21 -12.89 8.70
N GLU A 121 -6.67 -11.64 8.64
CA GLU A 121 -7.96 -11.22 9.20
C GLU A 121 -9.13 -11.96 8.53
N LEU A 122 -9.12 -12.15 7.21
CA LEU A 122 -10.16 -12.93 6.50
C LEU A 122 -10.17 -14.40 6.94
N VAL A 123 -8.99 -15.04 6.98
CA VAL A 123 -8.85 -16.46 7.33
C VAL A 123 -9.24 -16.72 8.78
N ASN A 124 -8.76 -15.88 9.71
CA ASN A 124 -9.01 -16.04 11.14
C ASN A 124 -10.49 -15.87 11.50
N ASN A 125 -11.24 -15.08 10.73
CA ASN A 125 -12.66 -14.85 10.95
C ASN A 125 -13.57 -15.70 10.04
N ALA A 126 -13.00 -16.68 9.31
CA ALA A 126 -13.72 -17.54 8.36
C ALA A 126 -14.54 -16.75 7.31
N ALA A 127 -14.07 -15.55 6.94
CA ALA A 127 -14.74 -14.62 6.03
C ALA A 127 -14.20 -14.70 4.59
N GLN A 128 -13.27 -15.62 4.32
CA GLN A 128 -12.61 -15.80 3.04
C GLN A 128 -13.48 -16.51 2.01
N THR A 129 -13.36 -16.09 0.75
CA THR A 129 -13.89 -16.81 -0.42
C THR A 129 -12.72 -17.34 -1.27
N PRO A 130 -12.88 -18.45 -2.01
CA PRO A 130 -11.82 -18.96 -2.90
C PRO A 130 -11.33 -17.90 -3.90
N GLN A 131 -12.24 -17.06 -4.39
CA GLN A 131 -11.94 -15.97 -5.33
C GLN A 131 -11.07 -14.90 -4.67
N ASN A 132 -11.44 -14.44 -3.46
CA ASN A 132 -10.69 -13.39 -2.76
C ASN A 132 -9.31 -13.88 -2.33
N MET A 133 -9.18 -15.15 -1.93
CA MET A 133 -7.89 -15.75 -1.58
C MET A 133 -6.98 -15.87 -2.79
N ALA A 134 -7.46 -16.42 -3.91
CA ALA A 134 -6.67 -16.53 -5.13
C ALA A 134 -6.16 -15.16 -5.61
N ARG A 135 -6.97 -14.11 -5.44
CA ARG A 135 -6.58 -12.72 -5.74
C ARG A 135 -5.51 -12.20 -4.78
N LEU A 136 -5.76 -12.24 -3.47
CA LEU A 136 -4.83 -11.72 -2.47
C LEU A 136 -3.49 -12.44 -2.51
N GLU A 137 -3.49 -13.76 -2.63
CA GLU A 137 -2.26 -14.55 -2.60
C GLU A 137 -1.52 -14.50 -3.93
N SER A 138 -2.17 -14.85 -5.04
CA SER A 138 -1.49 -15.05 -6.32
C SER A 138 -1.31 -13.78 -7.13
N LYS A 139 -2.25 -12.82 -7.02
CA LYS A 139 -2.22 -11.60 -7.85
C LYS A 139 -1.65 -10.38 -7.12
N ILE A 140 -1.66 -10.37 -5.79
CA ILE A 140 -1.17 -9.23 -5.01
C ILE A 140 0.08 -9.62 -4.21
N LEU A 141 -0.05 -10.49 -3.20
CA LEU A 141 1.04 -10.80 -2.28
C LEU A 141 2.24 -11.44 -2.97
N ALA A 142 2.04 -12.44 -3.84
CA ALA A 142 3.14 -13.09 -4.54
C ALA A 142 3.92 -12.11 -5.44
N PRO A 143 3.28 -11.31 -6.30
CA PRO A 143 3.97 -10.26 -7.06
C PRO A 143 4.65 -9.20 -6.17
N LEU A 144 4.01 -8.75 -5.09
CA LEU A 144 4.59 -7.78 -4.16
C LEU A 144 5.88 -8.31 -3.52
N LYS A 145 5.86 -9.58 -3.11
CA LYS A 145 7.02 -10.24 -2.55
C LYS A 145 8.19 -10.25 -3.54
N VAL A 146 7.94 -10.55 -4.82
CA VAL A 146 8.97 -10.51 -5.88
C VAL A 146 9.51 -9.09 -6.08
N VAL A 147 8.63 -8.09 -6.11
CA VAL A 147 9.04 -6.68 -6.20
C VAL A 147 9.95 -6.29 -5.03
N ASN A 148 9.62 -6.69 -3.81
CA ASN A 148 10.40 -6.37 -2.61
C ASN A 148 11.70 -7.18 -2.50
N SER A 149 11.72 -8.45 -2.91
CA SER A 149 12.89 -9.32 -2.80
C SER A 149 13.87 -9.21 -3.96
N GLU A 150 13.41 -8.80 -5.15
CA GLU A 150 14.22 -8.77 -6.37
C GLU A 150 14.21 -7.38 -7.04
N GLY A 151 13.03 -6.79 -7.22
CA GLY A 151 12.85 -5.54 -7.96
C GLY A 151 13.56 -4.34 -7.32
N PHE A 152 13.18 -3.99 -6.08
CA PHE A 152 13.81 -2.89 -5.34
C PHE A 152 15.31 -3.10 -5.11
N PRO A 153 15.79 -4.30 -4.70
CA PRO A 153 17.22 -4.56 -4.57
C PRO A 153 18.00 -4.37 -5.88
N ALA A 154 17.46 -4.77 -7.03
CA ALA A 154 18.12 -4.56 -8.32
C ALA A 154 18.32 -3.06 -8.61
N VAL A 155 17.29 -2.25 -8.37
CA VAL A 155 17.34 -0.79 -8.55
C VAL A 155 18.28 -0.13 -7.52
N ASP A 156 18.30 -0.58 -6.27
CA ASP A 156 19.23 -0.06 -5.25
C ASP A 156 20.69 -0.28 -5.67
N VAL A 157 21.00 -1.48 -6.18
CA VAL A 157 22.34 -1.81 -6.67
C VAL A 157 22.71 -0.95 -7.89
N SER A 158 21.81 -0.77 -8.86
CA SER A 158 22.10 0.04 -10.06
C SER A 158 22.35 1.50 -9.70
N LEU A 159 21.51 2.08 -8.84
CA LEU A 159 21.67 3.45 -8.35
C LEU A 159 22.90 3.61 -7.46
N GLY A 160 23.25 2.60 -6.67
CA GLY A 160 24.48 2.57 -5.90
C GLY A 160 25.73 2.59 -6.78
N LEU A 161 25.73 1.81 -7.88
CA LEU A 161 26.79 1.83 -8.88
C LEU A 161 26.87 3.17 -9.62
N PHE A 162 25.73 3.78 -9.93
CA PHE A 162 25.67 5.13 -10.50
C PHE A 162 26.27 6.17 -9.55
N SER A 163 25.88 6.18 -8.27
CA SER A 163 26.45 7.06 -7.25
C SER A 163 27.97 6.86 -7.12
N LEU A 164 28.45 5.62 -7.11
CA LEU A 164 29.88 5.30 -7.04
C LEU A 164 30.65 5.77 -8.29
N ALA A 165 30.07 5.64 -9.49
CA ALA A 165 30.70 6.10 -10.73
C ALA A 165 30.89 7.62 -10.72
N ASN A 166 29.90 8.37 -10.22
CA ASN A 166 29.99 9.83 -10.03
C ASN A 166 31.11 10.21 -9.07
N GLN A 167 31.20 9.55 -7.91
CA GLN A 167 32.25 9.81 -6.92
C GLN A 167 33.66 9.56 -7.46
N LYS A 168 33.81 8.61 -8.39
CA LYS A 168 35.08 8.31 -9.05
C LYS A 168 35.38 9.19 -10.27
N GLY A 169 34.51 10.15 -10.61
CA GLY A 169 34.65 11.00 -11.79
C GLY A 169 34.58 10.24 -13.12
N GLN A 170 33.95 9.07 -13.12
CA GLN A 170 33.78 8.27 -14.34
C GLN A 170 32.60 8.80 -15.17
N ASN A 171 32.54 8.41 -16.45
CA ASN A 171 31.39 8.77 -17.28
C ASN A 171 30.10 8.12 -16.71
N PRO A 172 29.10 8.91 -16.28
CA PRO A 172 27.94 8.38 -15.58
C PRO A 172 26.87 7.79 -16.51
N VAL A 173 26.93 8.07 -17.82
CA VAL A 173 25.84 7.79 -18.77
C VAL A 173 25.46 6.31 -18.77
N ALA A 174 26.44 5.40 -18.83
CA ALA A 174 26.17 3.96 -18.83
C ALA A 174 25.49 3.47 -17.53
N ALA A 175 25.86 4.07 -16.39
CA ALA A 175 25.25 3.71 -15.11
C ALA A 175 23.84 4.29 -14.95
N ILE A 176 23.59 5.48 -15.50
CA ILE A 176 22.25 6.08 -15.56
C ILE A 176 21.33 5.23 -16.45
N VAL A 177 21.77 4.85 -17.65
CA VAL A 177 20.97 4.01 -18.58
C VAL A 177 20.57 2.70 -17.92
N ARG A 178 21.52 2.02 -17.26
CA ARG A 178 21.22 0.79 -16.52
C ARG A 178 20.20 1.01 -15.40
N SER A 179 20.34 2.10 -14.65
CA SER A 179 19.40 2.44 -13.59
C SER A 179 18.00 2.76 -14.14
N GLU A 180 17.92 3.45 -15.27
CA GLU A 180 16.66 3.75 -15.96
C GLU A 180 15.95 2.47 -16.42
N GLU A 181 16.70 1.50 -16.98
CA GLU A 181 16.17 0.19 -17.38
C GLU A 181 15.65 -0.63 -16.19
N ASP A 182 16.38 -0.63 -15.08
CA ASP A 182 16.00 -1.33 -13.85
C ASP A 182 14.74 -0.69 -13.23
N VAL A 183 14.67 0.64 -13.18
CA VAL A 183 13.47 1.38 -12.73
C VAL A 183 12.28 1.12 -13.66
N ALA A 184 12.48 1.11 -14.98
CA ALA A 184 11.41 0.85 -15.95
C ALA A 184 10.81 -0.56 -15.76
N ARG A 185 11.66 -1.56 -15.51
CA ARG A 185 11.22 -2.92 -15.21
C ARG A 185 10.41 -2.98 -13.92
N LEU A 186 10.87 -2.31 -12.87
CA LEU A 186 10.15 -2.21 -11.60
C LEU A 186 8.78 -1.54 -11.78
N ILE A 187 8.70 -0.41 -12.47
CA ILE A 187 7.44 0.30 -12.76
C ILE A 187 6.46 -0.63 -13.48
N LYS A 188 6.92 -1.34 -14.51
CA LYS A 188 6.05 -2.27 -15.25
C LYS A 188 5.50 -3.40 -14.36
N SER A 189 6.33 -3.95 -13.47
CA SER A 189 5.87 -4.93 -12.49
C SER A 189 4.82 -4.34 -11.55
N LEU A 190 5.01 -3.12 -11.06
CA LEU A 190 4.07 -2.43 -10.19
C LEU A 190 2.75 -2.08 -10.91
N GLU A 191 2.80 -1.68 -12.17
CA GLU A 191 1.60 -1.43 -13.00
C GLU A 191 0.73 -2.67 -13.15
N GLN A 192 1.35 -3.85 -13.31
CA GLN A 192 0.61 -5.11 -13.39
C GLN A 192 -0.13 -5.40 -12.09
N VAL A 193 0.51 -5.21 -10.93
CA VAL A 193 -0.13 -5.43 -9.64
C VAL A 193 -1.25 -4.42 -9.39
N LEU A 194 -1.06 -3.15 -9.74
CA LEU A 194 -2.10 -2.13 -9.64
C LEU A 194 -3.31 -2.44 -10.53
N LEU A 195 -3.09 -3.01 -11.72
CA LEU A 195 -4.17 -3.46 -12.61
C LEU A 195 -5.00 -4.55 -11.94
N ASP A 196 -4.35 -5.56 -11.35
CA ASP A 196 -5.03 -6.65 -10.66
C ASP A 196 -5.80 -6.18 -9.40
N ILE A 197 -5.38 -5.08 -8.76
CA ILE A 197 -6.13 -4.43 -7.68
C ILE A 197 -7.35 -3.65 -8.24
N ARG A 198 -7.22 -3.02 -9.42
CA ARG A 198 -8.26 -2.18 -10.04
C ARG A 198 -9.50 -2.91 -10.53
N GLU A 199 -9.33 -4.08 -11.14
CA GLU A 199 -10.43 -4.80 -11.79
C GLU A 199 -11.58 -5.17 -10.84
N LEU A 200 -11.33 -5.22 -9.53
CA LEU A 200 -12.32 -5.65 -8.53
C LEU A 200 -12.76 -4.53 -7.57
N GLU A 201 -12.04 -3.39 -7.53
CA GLU A 201 -12.53 -2.16 -6.86
C GLU A 201 -13.85 -1.73 -7.49
N THR A 202 -13.94 -1.70 -8.82
CA THR A 202 -15.17 -1.35 -9.54
C THR A 202 -16.34 -2.28 -9.20
N PHE A 203 -16.08 -3.57 -8.98
CA PHE A 203 -17.13 -4.51 -8.55
C PHE A 203 -17.58 -4.24 -7.11
N GLN A 204 -16.64 -3.97 -6.21
CA GLN A 204 -16.97 -3.73 -4.81
C GLN A 204 -17.59 -2.34 -4.58
N GLU A 205 -17.16 -1.31 -5.33
CA GLU A 205 -17.79 0.01 -5.36
C GLU A 205 -19.24 -0.08 -5.85
N LEU A 206 -19.51 -0.91 -6.87
CA LEU A 206 -20.88 -1.19 -7.31
C LEU A 206 -21.70 -1.90 -6.23
N LEU A 207 -21.10 -2.81 -5.46
CA LEU A 207 -21.77 -3.46 -4.34
C LEU A 207 -22.04 -2.51 -3.17
N GLU A 208 -21.11 -1.62 -2.82
CA GLU A 208 -21.34 -0.61 -1.78
C GLU A 208 -22.39 0.43 -2.21
N LEU A 209 -22.38 0.85 -3.49
CA LEU A 209 -23.44 1.66 -4.06
C LEU A 209 -24.79 0.94 -3.97
N TYR A 210 -24.83 -0.35 -4.29
CA TYR A 210 -26.04 -1.16 -4.19
C TYR A 210 -26.56 -1.28 -2.74
N LYS A 211 -25.68 -1.50 -1.77
CA LYS A 211 -26.02 -1.50 -0.34
C LYS A 211 -26.60 -0.14 0.10
N THR A 212 -25.96 0.96 -0.31
CA THR A 212 -26.45 2.32 -0.01
C THR A 212 -27.85 2.56 -0.61
N ILE A 213 -28.10 2.07 -1.82
CA ILE A 213 -29.43 2.14 -2.46
C ILE A 213 -30.47 1.33 -1.67
N ILE A 214 -30.12 0.14 -1.17
CA ILE A 214 -31.01 -0.66 -0.32
C ILE A 214 -31.34 0.07 0.98
N ASP A 215 -30.34 0.64 1.65
CA ASP A 215 -30.55 1.36 2.91
C ASP A 215 -31.46 2.57 2.72
N LEU A 216 -31.23 3.36 1.65
CA LEU A 216 -32.10 4.48 1.27
C LEU A 216 -33.53 4.02 0.96
N GLN A 217 -33.71 2.88 0.28
CA GLN A 217 -35.05 2.32 0.01
C GLN A 217 -35.76 1.90 1.30
N ASN A 218 -35.04 1.27 2.23
CA ASN A 218 -35.59 0.87 3.53
C ASN A 218 -36.01 2.09 4.36
N GLU A 219 -35.21 3.16 4.36
CA GLU A 219 -35.52 4.41 5.03
C GLU A 219 -36.79 5.06 4.46
N VAL A 220 -36.89 5.19 3.12
CA VAL A 220 -38.09 5.72 2.45
C VAL A 220 -39.34 4.86 2.73
N MET A 221 -39.17 3.53 2.82
CA MET A 221 -40.26 2.63 3.19
C MET A 221 -40.74 2.84 4.63
N GLU A 222 -39.84 3.04 5.59
CA GLU A 222 -40.22 3.32 6.98
C GLU A 222 -40.85 4.71 7.13
N ASP A 223 -40.33 5.72 6.43
CA ASP A 223 -40.93 7.07 6.40
C ASP A 223 -42.37 7.04 5.87
N THR A 224 -42.59 6.33 4.76
CA THR A 224 -43.93 6.21 4.18
C THR A 224 -44.89 5.41 5.05
N LYS A 225 -44.43 4.36 5.75
CA LYS A 225 -45.24 3.65 6.75
C LYS A 225 -45.63 4.58 7.90
N THR A 226 -44.70 5.38 8.39
CA THR A 226 -44.92 6.32 9.49
C THR A 226 -45.93 7.39 9.09
N GLN A 227 -45.77 8.01 7.92
CA GLN A 227 -46.74 8.96 7.39
C GLN A 227 -48.13 8.37 7.16
N ARG A 228 -48.23 7.10 6.71
CA ARG A 228 -49.53 6.41 6.55
C ARG A 228 -50.19 6.15 7.91
N LYS A 229 -49.43 5.76 8.93
CA LYS A 229 -49.95 5.59 10.30
C LYS A 229 -50.43 6.92 10.88
N GLU A 230 -49.67 8.00 10.73
CA GLU A 230 -50.08 9.33 11.18
C GLU A 230 -51.35 9.82 10.48
N LYS A 231 -51.47 9.63 9.16
CA LYS A 231 -52.69 9.96 8.40
C LYS A 231 -53.89 9.13 8.85
N ALA A 232 -53.71 7.83 9.11
CA ALA A 232 -54.78 6.96 9.59
C ALA A 232 -55.24 7.33 11.01
N LEU A 233 -54.32 7.74 11.89
CA LEU A 233 -54.64 8.23 13.23
C LEU A 233 -55.42 9.55 13.18
N ARG A 234 -54.98 10.52 12.37
CA ARG A 234 -55.71 11.79 12.19
C ARG A 234 -57.13 11.59 11.63
N ALA A 235 -57.31 10.61 10.73
CA ALA A 235 -58.62 10.29 10.16
C ALA A 235 -59.58 9.56 11.13
N LEU A 236 -59.10 9.12 12.30
CA LEU A 236 -59.92 8.52 13.36
C LEU A 236 -60.28 9.53 14.46
N GLU A 237 -59.65 10.70 14.47
CA GLU A 237 -59.91 11.80 15.42
C GLU A 237 -60.91 12.83 14.87
N GLU A 238 -61.27 12.75 13.57
CA GLU A 238 -62.40 13.45 12.92
C GLU A 238 -63.65 12.57 12.86
#